data_AF-A0A6J4HI01-F1
#
_entry.id   AF-A0A6J4HI01-F1
#
_cell.length_a   1.000
_cell.length_b   1.000
_cell.length_c   1.000
_cell.angle_alpha   90.00
_cell.angle_beta   90.00
_cell.angle_gamma   90.00
#
_symmetry.space_group_name_H-M   'P 1'
#
loop_
_entity.id
_entity.type
_entity.pdbx_description
1 polymer ?
#
loop_
_entity_poly.entity_id
_entity_poly.type
_entity_poly.pdbx_seq_one_letter_code
_entity_poly.pdbx_strand_id
1 'polypeptide(L)'
;MSRRWPAIEDAARRAEPEERRRREESRKASPEHADRRAEAAERRRNRYPLPEDALPPLGRVLMTHAGCLVFEAVTGELAEPAVAARFYPGVAAGPAALVWAAWRRPSLAEMVRTWPARTPPGPSDLARGWWRPAIEALRGERRRSASLERARATRRSRAP
;
A
#
# COMPACT_ATOMS: atom_id res chain seq x y z
N MET A 1 31.84 41.45 -5.83
CA MET A 1 30.74 41.12 -4.89
C MET A 1 29.86 40.05 -5.51
N SER A 2 29.82 38.88 -4.90
CA SER A 2 29.41 37.61 -5.54
C SER A 2 27.88 37.44 -5.57
N ARG A 3 27.30 37.21 -6.75
CA ARG A 3 25.86 36.97 -7.03
C ARG A 3 25.22 35.79 -6.27
N ARG A 4 26.00 35.06 -5.45
CA ARG A 4 25.57 33.90 -4.67
C ARG A 4 25.00 34.24 -3.29
N TRP A 5 25.34 35.41 -2.75
CA TRP A 5 24.95 35.79 -1.38
C TRP A 5 23.42 35.88 -1.17
N PRO A 6 22.63 36.49 -2.08
CA PRO A 6 21.18 36.57 -1.91
C PRO A 6 20.48 35.20 -1.97
N ALA A 7 21.02 34.25 -2.75
CA ALA A 7 20.47 32.89 -2.84
C ALA A 7 20.73 32.07 -1.57
N ILE A 8 21.84 32.33 -0.88
CA ILE A 8 22.17 31.71 0.41
C ILE A 8 21.26 32.27 1.50
N GLU A 9 21.03 33.59 1.53
CA GLU A 9 20.11 34.21 2.47
C GLU A 9 18.66 33.77 2.25
N ASP A 10 18.22 33.64 1.00
CA ASP A 10 16.86 33.15 0.69
C ASP A 10 16.69 31.68 1.08
N ALA A 11 17.73 30.86 0.90
CA ALA A 11 17.75 29.48 1.40
C ALA A 11 17.76 29.42 2.94
N ALA A 12 18.48 30.32 3.61
CA ALA A 12 18.54 30.41 5.07
C ALA A 12 17.19 30.82 5.66
N ARG A 13 16.51 31.82 5.08
CA ARG A 13 15.15 32.23 5.47
C ARG A 13 14.12 31.10 5.30
N ARG A 14 14.23 30.31 4.23
CA ARG A 14 13.38 29.12 4.04
C ARG A 14 13.75 27.98 5.01
N ALA A 15 14.98 27.92 5.50
CA ALA A 15 15.40 26.94 6.51
C ALA A 15 15.08 27.39 7.95
N GLU A 16 14.67 28.64 8.12
CA GLU A 16 14.33 29.22 9.42
C GLU A 16 13.21 28.42 10.09
N PRO A 17 13.34 28.08 11.39
CA PRO A 17 12.43 27.16 12.08
C PRO A 17 10.96 27.57 12.00
N GLU A 18 10.67 28.87 12.00
CA GLU A 18 9.30 29.39 11.94
C GLU A 18 8.69 29.25 10.53
N GLU A 19 9.44 29.56 9.48
CA GLU A 19 9.01 29.36 8.09
C GLU A 19 8.94 27.86 7.71
N ARG A 20 9.69 27.01 8.40
CA ARG A 20 9.50 25.55 8.35
C ARG A 20 8.20 25.13 9.04
N ARG A 21 7.93 25.62 10.25
CA ARG A 21 6.71 25.30 11.01
C ARG A 21 5.46 25.75 10.25
N ARG A 22 5.42 26.98 9.74
CA ARG A 22 4.30 27.49 8.93
C ARG A 22 4.04 26.62 7.70
N ARG A 23 5.08 26.16 7.00
CA ARG A 23 4.92 25.25 5.86
C ARG A 23 4.46 23.86 6.27
N GLU A 24 4.94 23.33 7.39
CA GLU A 24 4.49 22.05 7.93
C GLU A 24 3.02 22.11 8.38
N GLU A 25 2.60 23.21 9.00
CA GLU A 25 1.22 23.48 9.40
C GLU A 25 0.30 23.64 8.20
N SER A 26 0.67 24.47 7.21
CA SER A 26 -0.08 24.62 5.95
C SER A 26 -0.18 23.31 5.18
N ARG A 27 0.89 22.51 5.17
CA ARG A 27 0.86 21.14 4.63
C ARG A 27 -0.11 20.27 5.42
N LYS A 28 0.00 20.22 6.75
CA LYS A 28 -0.87 19.40 7.60
C LYS A 28 -2.35 19.78 7.51
N ALA A 29 -2.66 21.06 7.27
CA ALA A 29 -4.00 21.57 7.05
C ALA A 29 -4.54 21.32 5.63
N SER A 30 -3.68 20.94 4.68
CA SER A 30 -4.10 20.65 3.31
C SER A 30 -5.00 19.41 3.25
N PRO A 31 -6.07 19.42 2.43
CA PRO A 31 -6.91 18.26 2.16
C PRO A 31 -6.11 17.02 1.75
N GLU A 32 -5.05 17.20 0.96
CA GLU A 32 -4.18 16.11 0.51
C GLU A 32 -3.47 15.39 1.68
N HIS A 33 -3.12 16.13 2.74
CA HIS A 33 -2.56 15.51 3.96
C HIS A 33 -3.62 14.76 4.76
N ALA A 34 -4.85 15.25 4.79
CA ALA A 34 -5.97 14.52 5.40
C ALA A 34 -6.25 13.22 4.65
N ASP A 35 -6.26 13.24 3.32
CA ASP A 35 -6.48 12.06 2.48
C ASP A 35 -5.35 11.03 2.63
N ARG A 36 -4.09 11.46 2.57
CA ARG A 36 -2.94 10.57 2.83
C ARG A 36 -3.01 9.92 4.21
N ARG A 37 -3.49 10.65 5.24
CA ARG A 37 -3.71 10.07 6.58
C ARG A 37 -4.87 9.08 6.60
N ALA A 38 -5.99 9.38 5.93
CA ALA A 38 -7.12 8.49 5.83
C ALA A 38 -6.74 7.17 5.13
N GLU A 39 -6.01 7.25 4.01
CA GLU A 39 -5.46 6.08 3.33
C GLU A 39 -4.52 5.27 4.22
N ALA A 40 -3.63 5.94 4.97
CA ALA A 40 -2.71 5.27 5.87
C ALA A 40 -3.44 4.60 7.05
N ALA A 41 -4.50 5.23 7.57
CA ALA A 41 -5.34 4.66 8.61
C ALA A 41 -6.09 3.42 8.11
N GLU A 42 -6.67 3.48 6.91
CA GLU A 42 -7.37 2.33 6.32
C GLU A 42 -6.40 1.17 6.06
N ARG A 43 -5.22 1.45 5.47
CA ARG A 43 -4.19 0.41 5.24
C ARG A 43 -3.72 -0.27 6.54
N ARG A 44 -3.74 0.42 7.69
CA ARG A 44 -3.36 -0.15 9.00
C ARG A 44 -4.40 -1.11 9.56
N ARG A 45 -5.64 -1.06 9.07
CA ARG A 45 -6.70 -2.01 9.47
C ARG A 45 -6.45 -3.42 8.91
N ASN A 46 -5.49 -3.57 7.98
CA ASN A 46 -5.11 -4.86 7.39
C ASN A 46 -6.31 -5.67 6.88
N ARG A 47 -7.30 -4.96 6.33
CA ARG A 47 -8.47 -5.53 5.67
C ARG A 47 -8.49 -5.17 4.19
N TYR A 48 -9.14 -6.00 3.39
CA TYR A 48 -9.28 -5.80 1.95
C TYR A 48 -10.66 -6.31 1.51
N PRO A 49 -11.38 -5.60 0.64
CA PRO A 49 -12.70 -6.02 0.21
C PRO A 49 -12.58 -7.09 -0.87
N LEU A 50 -13.42 -8.11 -0.80
CA LEU A 50 -13.46 -9.23 -1.74
C LEU A 50 -14.92 -9.50 -2.15
N PRO A 51 -15.18 -9.84 -3.42
CA PRO A 51 -16.50 -10.35 -3.82
C PRO A 51 -16.81 -11.66 -3.07
N GLU A 52 -18.01 -11.75 -2.48
CA GLU A 52 -18.43 -12.93 -1.69
C GLU A 52 -18.50 -14.22 -2.51
N ASP A 53 -18.74 -14.11 -3.82
CA ASP A 53 -18.84 -15.20 -4.78
C ASP A 53 -17.48 -15.66 -5.33
N ALA A 54 -16.40 -14.92 -5.03
CA ALA A 54 -15.09 -15.13 -5.61
C ALA A 54 -13.97 -14.98 -4.57
N LEU A 55 -14.02 -15.82 -3.52
CA LEU A 55 -13.05 -15.81 -2.44
C LEU A 55 -11.67 -16.34 -2.85
N PRO A 56 -10.56 -15.71 -2.40
CA PRO A 56 -9.21 -16.15 -2.69
C PRO A 56 -8.81 -17.38 -1.88
N PRO A 57 -7.83 -18.16 -2.37
CA PRO A 57 -7.18 -19.16 -1.53
C PRO A 57 -6.39 -18.48 -0.40
N LEU A 58 -6.68 -18.88 0.84
CA LEU A 58 -5.98 -18.40 2.03
C LEU A 58 -4.55 -18.93 2.10
N GLY A 59 -3.67 -18.19 2.78
CA GLY A 59 -2.27 -18.57 3.00
C GLY A 59 -1.38 -18.54 1.75
N ARG A 60 -1.88 -18.02 0.62
CA ARG A 60 -1.13 -17.89 -0.62
C ARG A 60 -0.80 -16.44 -0.91
N VAL A 61 0.37 -16.20 -1.51
CA VAL A 61 0.75 -14.89 -2.01
C VAL A 61 -0.04 -14.58 -3.27
N LEU A 62 -0.85 -13.53 -3.22
CA LEU A 62 -1.65 -13.04 -4.32
C LEU A 62 -1.29 -11.60 -4.61
N MET A 63 -1.50 -11.19 -5.86
CA MET A 63 -1.48 -9.79 -6.24
C MET A 63 -2.87 -9.19 -6.04
N THR A 64 -2.91 -7.94 -5.62
CA THR A 64 -4.11 -7.11 -5.53
C THR A 64 -3.78 -5.72 -6.07
N HIS A 65 -4.79 -4.85 -6.18
CA HIS A 65 -4.56 -3.42 -6.46
C HIS A 65 -3.75 -2.70 -5.36
N ALA A 66 -3.70 -3.26 -4.14
CA ALA A 66 -2.89 -2.75 -3.05
C ALA A 66 -1.46 -3.33 -3.01
N GLY A 67 -1.10 -4.20 -3.96
CA GLY A 67 0.18 -4.93 -4.03
C GLY A 67 0.06 -6.39 -3.61
N CYS A 68 1.20 -7.02 -3.35
CA CYS A 68 1.24 -8.43 -2.92
C CYS A 68 0.77 -8.60 -1.47
N LEU A 69 -0.25 -9.45 -1.27
CA LEU A 69 -0.85 -9.77 0.03
C LEU A 69 -0.97 -11.28 0.23
N VAL A 70 -1.09 -11.70 1.50
CA VAL A 70 -1.54 -13.04 1.89
C VAL A 70 -2.81 -12.88 2.71
N PHE A 71 -3.90 -13.47 2.25
CA PHE A 71 -5.16 -13.49 2.99
C PHE A 71 -5.09 -14.55 4.08
N GLU A 72 -5.46 -14.16 5.29
CA GLU A 72 -5.43 -15.03 6.48
C GLU A 72 -6.82 -15.56 6.83
N ALA A 73 -7.84 -14.72 6.68
CA ALA A 73 -9.23 -15.08 6.92
C ALA A 73 -10.18 -14.18 6.14
N VAL A 74 -11.34 -14.71 5.74
CA VAL A 74 -12.48 -13.92 5.28
C VAL A 74 -13.42 -13.78 6.47
N THR A 75 -13.73 -12.56 6.89
CA THR A 75 -14.53 -12.33 8.12
C THR A 75 -16.02 -12.53 7.88
N GLY A 76 -16.47 -12.42 6.62
CA GLY A 76 -17.89 -12.44 6.26
C GLY A 76 -18.62 -11.13 6.57
N GLU A 77 -17.95 -10.16 7.19
CA GLU A 77 -18.52 -8.83 7.40
C GLU A 77 -18.62 -8.09 6.06
N LEU A 78 -19.77 -7.47 5.81
CA LEU A 78 -19.96 -6.68 4.60
C LEU A 78 -19.06 -5.44 4.59
N ALA A 79 -18.43 -5.19 3.44
CA ALA A 79 -17.68 -3.99 3.20
C ALA A 79 -18.62 -2.83 2.84
N GLU A 80 -18.55 -1.76 3.62
CA GLU A 80 -19.29 -0.54 3.35
C GLU A 80 -18.97 -0.02 1.93
N PRO A 81 -19.95 0.15 1.03
CA PRO A 81 -19.71 0.50 -0.36
C PRO A 81 -18.93 1.82 -0.53
N ALA A 82 -19.20 2.82 0.31
CA ALA A 82 -18.50 4.11 0.26
C ALA A 82 -17.01 3.97 0.64
N VAL A 83 -16.70 3.12 1.62
CA VAL A 83 -15.31 2.84 2.04
C VAL A 83 -14.60 2.04 0.94
N ALA A 84 -15.24 1.01 0.39
CA ALA A 84 -14.69 0.21 -0.70
C ALA A 84 -14.39 1.08 -1.94
N ALA A 85 -15.35 1.90 -2.38
CA ALA A 85 -15.17 2.78 -3.53
C ALA A 85 -14.07 3.83 -3.32
N ARG A 86 -13.95 4.40 -2.11
CA ARG A 86 -12.94 5.42 -1.80
C ARG A 86 -11.53 4.83 -1.75
N PHE A 87 -11.34 3.73 -1.02
CA PHE A 87 -9.99 3.22 -0.70
C PHE A 87 -9.54 2.07 -1.60
N TYR A 88 -10.48 1.41 -2.30
CA TYR A 88 -10.22 0.25 -3.15
C TYR A 88 -10.95 0.37 -4.50
N PRO A 89 -10.78 1.48 -5.26
CA PRO A 89 -11.57 1.76 -6.47
C PRO A 89 -11.38 0.73 -7.60
N GLY A 90 -10.32 -0.10 -7.55
CA GLY A 90 -10.07 -1.16 -8.52
C GLY A 90 -10.85 -2.46 -8.27
N VAL A 91 -11.52 -2.59 -7.12
CA VAL A 91 -12.32 -3.77 -6.79
C VAL A 91 -13.77 -3.52 -7.20
N ALA A 92 -14.25 -4.30 -8.16
CA ALA A 92 -15.64 -4.29 -8.58
C ALA A 92 -16.36 -5.47 -7.94
N ALA A 93 -17.45 -5.18 -7.23
CA ALA A 93 -18.32 -6.20 -6.63
C ALA A 93 -19.13 -6.97 -7.69
N GLY A 94 -19.30 -6.39 -8.89
CA GLY A 94 -20.25 -6.91 -9.86
C GLY A 94 -21.65 -6.99 -9.24
N PRO A 95 -22.37 -8.12 -9.38
CA PRO A 95 -23.66 -8.34 -8.73
C PRO A 95 -23.54 -8.81 -7.27
N ALA A 96 -22.36 -9.27 -6.84
CA ALA A 96 -22.12 -9.85 -5.52
C ALA A 96 -21.86 -8.76 -4.47
N ALA A 97 -22.11 -9.06 -3.20
CA ALA A 97 -21.68 -8.16 -2.12
C ALA A 97 -20.16 -8.25 -1.90
N LEU A 98 -19.57 -7.17 -1.39
CA LEU A 98 -18.18 -7.17 -0.94
C LEU A 98 -18.13 -7.54 0.54
N VAL A 99 -17.24 -8.46 0.89
CA VAL A 99 -16.93 -8.85 2.27
C VAL A 99 -15.49 -8.48 2.63
N TRP A 100 -15.24 -8.21 3.91
CA TRP A 100 -13.89 -7.98 4.39
C TRP A 100 -13.11 -9.29 4.55
N ALA A 101 -11.83 -9.22 4.21
CA ALA A 101 -10.84 -10.23 4.59
C ALA A 101 -9.64 -9.60 5.27
N ALA A 102 -9.15 -10.29 6.30
CA ALA A 102 -7.91 -9.98 6.98
C ALA A 102 -6.72 -10.44 6.13
N TRP A 103 -5.70 -9.60 6.03
CA TRP A 103 -4.49 -9.90 5.29
C TRP A 103 -3.24 -9.51 6.05
N ARG A 104 -2.12 -10.11 5.64
CA ARG A 104 -0.78 -9.66 6.02
C ARG A 104 0.11 -9.50 4.81
N ARG A 105 1.22 -8.79 5.01
CA ARG A 105 2.27 -8.75 3.98
C ARG A 105 2.96 -10.11 3.89
N PRO A 106 3.25 -10.60 2.68
CA PRO A 106 4.08 -11.77 2.52
C PRO A 106 5.51 -11.50 2.99
N SER A 107 6.16 -12.52 3.51
CA SER A 107 7.60 -12.54 3.74
C SER A 107 8.37 -12.71 2.43
N LEU A 108 9.66 -12.36 2.42
CA LEU A 108 10.53 -12.62 1.27
C LEU A 108 10.55 -14.11 0.89
N ALA A 109 10.61 -15.00 1.87
CA ALA A 109 10.62 -16.45 1.66
C ALA A 109 9.35 -16.96 0.96
N GLU A 110 8.18 -16.46 1.36
CA GLU A 110 6.91 -16.79 0.70
C GLU A 110 6.88 -16.28 -0.74
N MET A 111 7.34 -15.05 -0.98
CA MET A 111 7.42 -14.49 -2.33
C MET A 111 8.37 -15.28 -3.24
N VAL A 112 9.47 -15.81 -2.71
CA VAL A 112 10.41 -16.67 -3.46
C VAL A 112 9.78 -18.01 -3.81
N ARG A 113 9.05 -18.63 -2.87
CA ARG A 113 8.34 -19.90 -3.08
C ARG A 113 7.09 -19.80 -3.96
N THR A 114 6.62 -18.58 -4.22
CA THR A 114 5.40 -18.36 -5.02
C THR A 114 5.67 -18.63 -6.50
N TRP A 115 4.87 -19.53 -7.08
CA TRP A 115 4.89 -19.82 -8.50
C TRP A 115 4.21 -18.71 -9.30
N PRO A 116 4.89 -18.09 -10.28
CA PRO A 116 4.29 -17.05 -11.11
C PRO A 116 3.10 -17.58 -11.90
N ALA A 117 2.14 -16.71 -12.21
CA ALA A 117 1.16 -16.98 -13.24
C ALA A 117 1.86 -17.13 -14.60
N ARG A 118 1.40 -18.08 -15.42
CA ARG A 118 1.89 -18.24 -16.81
C ARG A 118 1.35 -17.15 -17.73
N THR A 119 0.14 -16.67 -17.43
CA THR A 119 -0.57 -15.66 -18.21
C THR A 119 -0.78 -14.43 -17.33
N PRO A 120 -0.68 -13.21 -17.90
CA PRO A 120 -1.09 -11.99 -17.22
C PRO A 120 -2.57 -12.05 -16.78
N PRO A 121 -2.96 -11.29 -15.73
CA PRO A 121 -4.37 -11.23 -15.30
C PRO A 121 -5.25 -10.64 -16.41
N GLY A 122 -6.43 -11.25 -16.60
CA GLY A 122 -7.45 -10.69 -17.48
C GLY A 122 -8.26 -9.56 -16.83
N PRO A 123 -9.13 -8.87 -17.58
CA PRO A 123 -9.99 -7.82 -17.05
C PRO A 123 -10.88 -8.29 -15.89
N SER A 124 -11.41 -9.52 -15.95
CA SER A 124 -12.23 -10.10 -14.88
C SER A 124 -11.42 -10.36 -13.60
N ASP A 125 -10.15 -10.76 -13.72
CA ASP A 125 -9.25 -10.95 -12.58
C ASP A 125 -8.93 -9.62 -11.89
N LEU A 126 -8.71 -8.57 -12.68
CA LEU A 126 -8.48 -7.23 -12.17
C LEU A 126 -9.75 -6.67 -11.50
N ALA A 127 -10.92 -6.86 -12.11
CA ALA A 127 -12.20 -6.46 -11.53
C ALA A 127 -12.49 -7.18 -10.20
N ARG A 128 -12.22 -8.49 -10.14
CA ARG A 128 -12.33 -9.29 -8.90
C ARG A 128 -11.41 -8.78 -7.77
N GLY A 129 -10.35 -8.06 -8.11
CA GLY A 129 -9.45 -7.40 -7.16
C GLY A 129 -8.28 -8.24 -6.65
N TRP A 130 -8.22 -9.53 -7.01
CA TRP A 130 -7.08 -10.40 -6.67
C TRP A 130 -6.77 -11.42 -7.77
N TRP A 131 -5.48 -11.71 -7.95
CA TRP A 131 -5.00 -12.65 -8.96
C TRP A 131 -3.65 -13.26 -8.59
N ARG A 132 -3.24 -14.34 -9.29
CA ARG A 132 -1.89 -14.87 -9.15
C ARG A 132 -0.87 -13.87 -9.71
N PRO A 133 0.22 -13.58 -8.99
CA PRO A 133 1.19 -12.60 -9.44
C PRO A 133 1.97 -13.09 -10.65
N ALA A 134 2.20 -12.21 -11.64
CA ALA A 134 3.11 -12.45 -12.75
C ALA A 134 4.58 -12.33 -12.30
N ILE A 135 5.50 -12.92 -13.08
CA ILE A 135 6.93 -12.96 -12.72
C ILE A 135 7.54 -11.55 -12.55
N GLU A 136 7.17 -10.59 -13.40
CA GLU A 136 7.72 -9.23 -13.30
C GLU A 136 7.24 -8.49 -12.06
N ALA A 137 5.98 -8.69 -11.68
CA ALA A 137 5.45 -8.12 -10.45
C ALA A 137 6.13 -8.74 -9.21
N LEU A 138 6.36 -10.06 -9.22
CA LEU A 138 7.10 -10.75 -8.16
C LEU A 138 8.54 -10.22 -8.02
N ARG A 139 9.25 -9.96 -9.13
CA ARG A 139 10.61 -9.40 -9.08
C ARG A 139 10.63 -8.02 -8.42
N GLY A 140 9.67 -7.16 -8.74
CA GLY A 140 9.53 -5.84 -8.11
C GLY A 140 9.23 -5.93 -6.61
N GLU A 141 8.31 -6.81 -6.23
CA GLU A 141 7.92 -7.01 -4.83
C GLU A 141 9.03 -7.65 -3.97
N ARG A 142 9.74 -8.65 -4.52
CA ARG A 142 10.90 -9.25 -3.84
C ARG A 142 11.98 -8.22 -3.55
N ARG A 143 12.30 -7.34 -4.51
CA ARG A 143 13.26 -6.24 -4.31
C ARG A 143 12.81 -5.28 -3.21
N ARG A 144 11.53 -4.89 -3.21
CA ARG A 144 10.95 -4.02 -2.16
C ARG A 144 10.99 -4.69 -0.79
N SER A 145 10.61 -5.97 -0.70
CA SER A 145 10.65 -6.73 0.56
C SER A 145 12.06 -6.86 1.11
N ALA A 146 13.04 -7.23 0.26
CA ALA A 146 14.43 -7.33 0.68
C ALA A 146 14.98 -5.99 1.18
N SER A 147 14.59 -4.88 0.54
CA SER A 147 14.96 -3.54 1.01
C SER A 147 14.36 -3.21 2.38
N LEU A 148 13.08 -3.53 2.58
CA LEU A 148 12.39 -3.30 3.86
C LEU A 148 12.98 -4.17 4.99
N GLU A 149 13.29 -5.43 4.72
CA GLU A 149 13.94 -6.32 5.70
C GLU A 149 15.31 -5.81 6.09
N ARG A 150 16.14 -5.37 5.12
CA ARG A 150 17.43 -4.73 5.40
C ARG A 150 17.28 -3.47 6.25
N ALA A 151 16.36 -2.57 5.89
CA ALA A 151 16.11 -1.36 6.67
C ALA A 151 15.58 -1.64 8.08
N ARG A 152 14.85 -2.74 8.29
CA ARG A 152 14.43 -3.19 9.63
C ARG A 152 15.61 -3.77 10.41
N ALA A 153 16.48 -4.55 9.77
CA ALA A 153 17.68 -5.10 10.39
C ALA A 153 18.63 -3.99 10.86
N THR A 154 18.92 -2.99 10.02
CA THR A 154 19.76 -1.84 10.39
C THR A 154 19.18 -1.02 11.54
N ARG A 155 17.85 -0.89 11.60
CA ARG A 155 17.20 -0.20 12.74
C ARG A 155 17.30 -1.00 14.03
N ARG A 156 17.13 -2.32 13.97
CA ARG A 156 17.30 -3.21 15.14
C ARG A 156 18.74 -3.22 15.64
N SER A 157 19.73 -3.23 14.75
CA SER A 157 21.15 -3.18 15.14
C SER A 157 21.60 -1.82 15.69
N ARG A 158 20.80 -0.77 15.52
CA ARG A 158 21.03 0.59 16.05
C ARG A 158 20.19 0.90 17.28
N ALA A 159 19.23 0.05 17.63
CA ALA A 159 18.47 0.20 18.85
C ALA A 159 19.38 -0.25 20.02
N PRO A 160 19.56 0.58 21.07
CA PRO A 160 20.35 0.23 22.24
C PRO A 160 19.74 -0.92 23.04
#